data_AF-A0A7H4YNI5-F1
#
_entry.id   AF-A0A7H4YNI5-F1
#
_cell.length_a   1.000
_cell.length_b   1.000
_cell.length_c   1.000
_cell.angle_alpha   90.00
_cell.angle_beta   90.00
_cell.angle_gamma   90.00
#
_symmetry.space_group_name_H-M   'P 1'
#
loop_
_entity.id
_entity.type
_entity.pdbx_description
1 polymer ?
#
loop_
_entity_poly.entity_id
_entity_poly.type
_entity_poly.pdbx_seq_one_letter_code
_entity_poly.pdbx_strand_id
1 'polypeptide(L)' 'SGGIASAMAMTGLPQAYTPGASMASIGGGTYNGESAVALGVSMVSANGRWVYKLQGSTNSQGEYSAALGAGIQW' A
#
# COMPACT_ATOMS: atom_id res chain seq x y z
N SER A 1 3.43 3.31 18.56
CA SER A 1 3.39 4.38 17.53
C SER A 1 3.79 3.85 16.15
N GLY A 2 4.74 2.91 16.06
CA GLY A 2 5.26 2.38 14.78
C GLY A 2 4.22 1.76 13.86
N GLY A 3 3.32 0.93 14.41
CA GLY A 3 2.20 0.40 13.64
C GLY A 3 1.33 1.48 12.97
N ILE A 4 1.11 2.63 13.62
CA ILE A 4 0.33 3.73 13.04
C ILE A 4 1.13 4.44 11.94
N ALA A 5 2.41 4.72 12.16
CA ALA A 5 3.28 5.27 11.11
C ALA A 5 3.32 4.34 9.88
N SER A 6 3.37 3.03 10.12
CA SER A 6 3.33 1.99 9.07
C SER A 6 2.01 2.00 8.31
N ALA A 7 0.88 2.09 9.02
CA ALA A 7 -0.43 2.24 8.40
C ALA A 7 -0.52 3.51 7.55
N MET A 8 -0.05 4.65 8.06
CA MET A 8 0.00 5.91 7.31
C MET A 8 0.88 5.81 6.05
N ALA A 9 2.03 5.15 6.15
CA ALA A 9 2.91 4.92 5.00
C ALA A 9 2.21 4.06 3.92
N MET A 10 1.51 3.01 4.33
CA MET A 10 0.79 2.10 3.44
C MET A 10 -0.46 2.73 2.79
N THR A 11 -1.22 3.55 3.52
CA THR A 11 -2.40 4.24 2.97
C THR A 11 -2.03 5.26 1.92
N GLY A 12 -0.85 5.89 2.05
CA GLY A 12 -0.33 6.84 1.07
C GLY A 12 0.12 6.21 -0.26
N LEU A 13 0.18 4.88 -0.38
CA LEU A 13 0.64 4.21 -1.61
C LEU A 13 -0.37 4.39 -2.77
N PRO A 14 0.04 4.99 -3.91
CA PRO A 14 -0.81 5.08 -5.10
C PRO A 14 -1.26 3.71 -5.63
N GLN A 15 -2.40 3.70 -6.32
CA GLN A 15 -3.02 2.52 -6.91
C GLN A 15 -3.14 2.68 -8.44
N ALA A 16 -2.90 1.60 -9.18
CA ALA A 16 -3.21 1.53 -10.60
C ALA A 16 -4.70 1.77 -10.86
N TYR A 17 -5.03 2.62 -11.84
CA TYR A 17 -6.41 2.95 -12.21
C TYR A 17 -6.75 2.59 -13.67
N THR A 18 -5.76 2.22 -14.48
CA THR A 18 -5.95 1.85 -15.89
C THR A 18 -6.19 0.34 -16.02
N PRO A 19 -7.23 -0.11 -16.76
CA PRO A 19 -7.45 -1.54 -17.02
C PRO A 19 -6.22 -2.25 -17.58
N GLY A 20 -5.89 -3.42 -17.02
CA GLY A 20 -4.70 -4.20 -17.39
C GLY A 20 -3.38 -3.65 -16.87
N ALA A 21 -3.36 -2.49 -16.24
CA ALA A 21 -2.13 -1.91 -15.70
C ALA A 21 -1.75 -2.52 -14.36
N SER A 22 -0.44 -2.58 -14.13
CA SER A 22 0.18 -2.86 -12.84
C SER A 22 1.00 -1.65 -12.41
N MET A 23 1.08 -1.42 -11.10
CA MET A 23 1.85 -0.31 -10.53
C MET A 23 2.61 -0.79 -9.31
N ALA A 24 3.90 -0.46 -9.25
CA ALA A 24 4.69 -0.51 -8.03
C ALA A 24 4.71 0.88 -7.37
N SER A 25 4.61 0.92 -6.04
CA SER A 25 4.55 2.17 -5.27
C SER A 25 5.45 2.09 -4.03
N ILE A 26 5.93 3.25 -3.60
CA ILE A 26 6.67 3.47 -2.36
C ILE A 26 6.07 4.68 -1.63
N GLY A 27 6.04 4.65 -0.31
CA GLY A 27 5.47 5.68 0.52
C GLY A 27 6.13 5.74 1.90
N GLY A 28 5.95 6.85 2.59
CA GLY A 28 6.46 7.07 3.95
C GLY A 28 5.36 7.61 4.85
N GLY A 29 5.48 7.36 6.14
CA GLY A 29 4.52 7.80 7.15
C GLY A 29 5.24 8.13 8.45
N THR A 30 4.72 9.11 9.19
CA THR A 30 5.21 9.44 10.52
C THR A 30 4.04 9.59 11.48
N TYR A 31 4.25 9.15 12.72
CA TYR A 31 3.26 9.28 13.79
C TYR A 31 3.93 9.29 15.16
N ASN A 32 3.70 10.34 15.94
CA ASN A 32 4.15 10.44 17.33
C ASN A 32 5.66 10.13 17.52
N GLY A 33 6.51 10.79 16.72
CA GLY A 33 7.98 10.63 16.76
C GLY A 33 8.52 9.40 16.03
N GLU A 34 7.64 8.53 15.53
CA GLU A 34 8.00 7.31 14.83
C GLU A 34 7.86 7.50 13.31
N SER A 35 8.72 6.85 12.54
CA SER A 35 8.69 6.89 11.07
C SER A 35 8.53 5.49 10.49
N ALA A 36 7.96 5.40 9.29
CA ALA A 36 7.81 4.15 8.56
C ALA A 36 7.92 4.36 7.07
N VAL A 37 8.33 3.30 6.38
CA VAL A 37 8.37 3.20 4.92
C VAL A 37 7.53 2.02 4.48
N ALA A 38 6.84 2.18 3.35
CA ALA A 38 5.99 1.17 2.76
C ALA A 38 6.29 0.99 1.28
N LEU A 39 6.13 -0.24 0.80
CA LEU A 39 6.16 -0.62 -0.60
C LEU A 39 4.85 -1.32 -0.94
N GLY A 40 4.39 -1.18 -2.18
CA GLY A 40 3.22 -1.90 -2.64
C GLY A 40 3.21 -2.18 -4.12
N VAL A 41 2.37 -3.13 -4.49
CA VAL A 41 2.02 -3.42 -5.87
C VAL A 41 0.49 -3.40 -5.99
N SER A 42 -0.01 -2.87 -7.09
CA SER A 42 -1.43 -2.90 -7.41
C SER A 42 -1.65 -3.26 -8.87
N MET A 43 -2.79 -3.88 -9.15
CA MET A 43 -3.14 -4.36 -10.49
C MET A 43 -4.63 -4.14 -10.74
N VAL A 44 -4.97 -3.69 -11.93
CA VAL A 44 -6.34 -3.70 -12.44
C VAL A 44 -6.46 -4.81 -13.50
N SER A 45 -7.49 -5.64 -13.44
CA SER A 45 -7.73 -6.65 -14.45
C SER A 45 -7.92 -6.04 -15.84
N ALA A 46 -7.68 -6.83 -16.89
CA ALA A 46 -7.79 -6.35 -18.28
C ALA A 46 -9.20 -5.82 -18.63
N ASN A 47 -10.25 -6.39 -18.03
CA ASN A 47 -11.62 -5.92 -18.19
C ASN A 47 -11.99 -4.73 -17.28
N GLY A 48 -11.05 -4.20 -16.49
CA GLY A 48 -11.26 -3.08 -15.58
C GLY A 48 -12.06 -3.41 -14.33
N ARG A 49 -12.63 -4.61 -14.22
CA ARG A 49 -13.60 -4.94 -13.17
C ARG A 49 -12.96 -5.26 -11.82
N TRP A 50 -11.76 -5.82 -11.80
CA TRP A 50 -11.09 -6.21 -10.56
C TRP A 50 -9.89 -5.33 -10.29
N VAL A 51 -9.73 -4.91 -9.04
CA VAL A 51 -8.57 -4.16 -8.56
C VAL A 51 -7.95 -4.90 -7.38
N TYR A 52 -6.64 -5.14 -7.43
CA TYR A 52 -5.88 -5.80 -6.38
C TYR A 52 -4.80 -4.87 -5.85
N LYS A 53 -4.48 -4.96 -4.56
CA LYS A 53 -3.38 -4.24 -3.92
C LYS A 53 -2.72 -5.12 -2.86
N LEU A 54 -1.40 -5.20 -2.90
CA LEU A 54 -0.57 -5.83 -1.89
C LEU A 54 0.43 -4.79 -1.41
N GLN A 55 0.63 -4.69 -0.11
CA GLN A 55 1.50 -3.69 0.50
C GLN A 55 2.23 -4.28 1.72
N GLY A 56 3.46 -3.83 1.91
CA GLY A 56 4.30 -4.16 3.05
C GLY A 56 4.98 -2.90 3.56
N SER A 57 5.34 -2.88 4.85
CA SER A 57 5.99 -1.74 5.48
C SER A 57 6.89 -2.16 6.63
N THR A 58 7.81 -1.27 6.97
CA THR A 58 8.63 -1.36 8.18
C THR A 58 8.75 0.02 8.82
N ASN A 59 8.95 0.06 10.13
CA ASN A 59 9.08 1.29 10.90
C ASN A 59 10.44 1.39 11.61
N SER A 60 10.72 2.57 12.21
CA SER A 60 11.99 2.83 12.90
C SER A 60 12.20 2.00 14.19
N GLN A 61 11.17 1.31 14.71
CA GLN A 61 11.32 0.27 15.74
C GLN A 61 11.69 -1.11 15.18
N GLY A 62 11.78 -1.24 13.85
CA GLY A 62 12.09 -2.51 13.18
C GLY A 62 10.90 -3.48 13.11
N GLU A 63 9.68 -3.03 13.38
CA GLU A 63 8.49 -3.86 13.20
C GLU A 63 8.11 -3.91 11.72
N TYR A 64 7.58 -5.05 11.28
CA TYR A 64 7.12 -5.27 9.91
C TYR A 64 5.60 -5.41 9.88
N SER A 65 4.97 -4.91 8.83
CA SER A 65 3.52 -5.00 8.64
C SER A 65 3.19 -5.25 7.17
N ALA A 66 2.14 -6.01 6.90
CA ALA A 66 1.68 -6.31 5.56
C ALA A 66 0.15 -6.22 5.47
N ALA A 67 -0.36 -5.86 4.29
CA ALA A 67 -1.78 -5.86 4.01
C ALA A 67 -2.05 -6.17 2.54
N LEU A 68 -3.23 -6.72 2.27
CA LEU A 68 -3.71 -7.04 0.94
C LEU A 68 -5.19 -6.67 0.82
N GLY A 69 -5.63 -6.33 -0.39
CA GLY A 69 -7.00 -5.96 -0.67
C GLY A 69 -7.37 -6.26 -2.12
N ALA A 70 -8.66 -6.55 -2.32
CA ALA A 70 -9.24 -6.72 -3.64
C ALA A 70 -10.61 -6.05 -3.67
N GLY A 71 -10.97 -5.49 -4.83
CA GLY A 71 -12.27 -4.85 -5.07
C GLY A 71 -12.79 -5.18 -6.45
N ILE A 72 -14.11 -5.13 -6.60
CA ILE A 72 -14.80 -5.25 -7.88
C ILE A 72 -15.54 -3.93 -8.19
N GLN A 73 -15.39 -3.44 -9.41
CA GLN A 73 -16.12 -2.29 -9.95
C GLN A 73 -16.87 -2.72 -11.22
N TRP A 74 -18.03 -2.10 -11.48
CA TRP A 74 -18.91 -2.35 -12.61
C TRP A 74 -19.40 -1.05 -13.23
#